data_AF-A0A067JT59-F1
#
_entry.id   AF-A0A067JT59-F1
#
_cell.length_a   1.000
_cell.length_b   1.000
_cell.length_c   1.000
_cell.angle_alpha   90.00
_cell.angle_beta   90.00
_cell.angle_gamma   90.00
#
_symmetry.space_group_name_H-M   'P 1'
#
loop_
_entity.id
_entity.type
_entity.pdbx_description
1 polymer ?
#
loop_
_entity_poly.entity_id
_entity_poly.type
_entity_poly.pdbx_seq_one_letter_code
_entity_poly.pdbx_strand_id
1 'polypeptide(L)'
;MRKRQVVVRRTEEPSRSSSTSSFTIRSVKYGECQKNHAANVGGYAVDGCREFMASGEEGTSLALTCAACGCHRNFHRREVETELVCDCSSPTSNGNGT
;
A
#
# COMPACT_ATOMS: atom_id res chain seq x y z
N MET A 1 -23.94 -44.54 -15.60
CA MET A 1 -24.64 -43.95 -14.44
C MET A 1 -24.01 -42.59 -14.12
N ARG A 2 -24.82 -41.53 -14.13
CA ARG A 2 -24.42 -40.16 -13.82
C ARG A 2 -24.19 -40.03 -12.31
N LYS A 3 -23.07 -39.43 -11.90
CA LYS A 3 -22.89 -38.92 -10.53
C LYS A 3 -22.74 -37.41 -10.62
N ARG A 4 -23.76 -36.71 -10.16
CA ARG A 4 -23.79 -35.25 -10.00
C ARG A 4 -22.92 -34.89 -8.80
N GLN A 5 -22.10 -33.86 -8.93
CA GLN A 5 -21.58 -33.11 -7.78
C GLN A 5 -21.81 -31.62 -8.06
N VAL A 6 -22.58 -31.00 -7.19
CA VAL A 6 -22.84 -29.56 -7.13
C VAL A 6 -22.02 -29.04 -5.95
N VAL A 7 -21.07 -28.13 -6.19
CA VAL A 7 -20.52 -27.25 -5.14
C VAL A 7 -20.27 -25.86 -5.73
N VAL A 8 -21.20 -24.96 -5.40
CA VAL A 8 -21.17 -23.51 -5.18
C VAL A 8 -19.99 -22.71 -5.77
N ARG A 9 -20.34 -21.77 -6.67
CA ARG A 9 -19.51 -20.64 -7.13
C ARG A 9 -19.17 -19.69 -5.98
N ARG A 10 -17.91 -19.24 -5.89
CA ARG A 10 -17.58 -17.92 -5.32
C ARG A 10 -16.99 -17.04 -6.42
N THR A 11 -17.69 -15.95 -6.69
CA THR A 11 -17.36 -14.91 -7.66
C THR A 11 -16.70 -13.77 -6.89
N GLU A 12 -15.47 -13.42 -7.24
CA GLU A 12 -14.86 -12.14 -6.86
C GLU A 12 -14.01 -11.61 -8.04
N GLU A 13 -14.61 -11.63 -9.24
CA GLU A 13 -14.12 -10.92 -10.42
C GLU A 13 -15.33 -10.18 -11.00
N PRO A 14 -15.23 -8.86 -11.14
CA PRO A 14 -15.79 -8.21 -12.30
C PRO A 14 -14.63 -7.65 -13.11
N SER A 15 -14.23 -8.44 -14.11
CA SER A 15 -13.70 -7.94 -15.36
C SER A 15 -14.59 -6.78 -15.82
N ARG A 16 -14.09 -5.55 -15.76
CA ARG A 16 -14.76 -4.39 -16.35
C ARG A 16 -14.18 -4.18 -17.74
N SER A 17 -14.80 -4.82 -18.72
CA SER A 17 -14.72 -4.42 -20.11
C SER A 17 -15.52 -3.13 -20.30
N SER A 18 -14.86 -2.00 -20.01
CA SER A 18 -15.11 -0.67 -20.54
C SER A 18 -13.72 -0.06 -20.76
N SER A 19 -13.43 0.44 -21.96
CA SER A 19 -12.10 0.86 -22.41
C SER A 19 -11.56 2.13 -21.73
N THR A 20 -11.38 2.09 -20.41
CA THR A 20 -10.68 3.09 -19.62
C THR A 20 -9.79 2.33 -18.65
N SER A 21 -8.48 2.29 -18.94
CA SER A 21 -7.52 1.54 -18.15
C SER A 21 -7.35 2.23 -16.79
N SER A 22 -8.05 1.72 -15.77
CA SER A 22 -7.84 2.16 -14.38
C SER A 22 -6.74 1.31 -13.75
N PHE A 23 -5.57 1.88 -13.49
CA PHE A 23 -4.49 1.20 -12.77
C PHE A 23 -4.62 1.48 -11.28
N THR A 24 -4.51 0.44 -10.44
CA THR A 24 -4.45 0.60 -8.98
C THR A 24 -2.99 0.61 -8.54
N ILE A 25 -2.46 1.76 -8.12
CA ILE A 25 -1.10 1.85 -7.55
C ILE A 25 -1.22 1.61 -6.04
N ARG A 26 -0.48 0.63 -5.53
CA ARG A 26 -0.36 0.38 -4.09
C ARG A 26 0.99 0.91 -3.63
N SER A 27 1.00 2.02 -2.90
CA SER A 27 2.20 2.52 -2.24
C SER A 27 2.19 2.13 -0.75
N VAL A 28 3.37 1.84 -0.19
CA VAL A 28 3.50 1.51 1.24
C VAL A 28 4.31 2.60 1.91
N LYS A 29 3.74 3.21 2.93
CA LYS A 29 4.38 4.21 3.79
C LYS A 29 4.49 3.65 5.20
N TYR A 30 5.45 4.16 5.96
CA TYR A 30 5.64 3.79 7.37
C TYR A 30 5.50 5.06 8.21
N GLY A 31 4.46 5.11 9.02
CA GLY A 31 4.09 6.28 9.82
C GLY A 31 4.74 6.25 11.20
N GLU A 32 3.91 6.23 12.24
CA GLU A 32 4.38 6.37 13.62
C GLU A 32 5.09 5.14 14.19
N CYS A 33 6.14 5.38 14.98
CA CYS A 33 6.83 4.33 15.72
C CYS A 33 5.95 3.83 16.85
N GLN A 34 5.87 2.50 17.03
CA GLN A 34 5.08 1.82 18.06
C GLN A 34 5.95 1.00 19.02
N LYS A 35 7.28 1.15 18.96
CA LYS A 35 8.20 0.45 19.87
C LYS A 35 8.09 1.05 21.29
N ASN A 36 7.95 0.20 22.30
CA ASN A 36 8.16 0.62 23.68
C ASN A 36 9.67 0.76 23.95
N HIS A 37 10.14 1.99 24.16
CA HIS A 37 11.53 2.31 24.50
C HIS A 37 11.82 2.14 26.00
N ALA A 38 10.80 2.26 26.86
CA ALA A 38 10.94 2.10 28.30
C ALA A 38 10.72 0.66 28.81
N ALA A 39 10.50 -0.30 27.91
CA ALA A 39 10.21 -1.69 28.27
C ALA A 39 11.25 -2.30 29.21
N ASN A 40 12.53 -1.99 29.00
CA ASN A 40 13.63 -2.54 29.82
C ASN A 40 13.66 -1.97 31.25
N VAL A 41 13.02 -0.83 31.48
CA VAL A 41 12.92 -0.17 32.81
C VAL A 41 11.58 -0.48 33.47
N GLY A 42 10.73 -1.31 32.85
CA GLY A 42 9.39 -1.63 33.33
C GLY A 42 8.36 -0.53 33.05
N GLY A 43 8.68 0.44 32.19
CA GLY A 43 7.79 1.51 31.80
C GLY A 43 7.16 1.33 30.42
N TYR A 44 6.32 2.28 30.03
CA TYR A 44 5.77 2.39 28.69
C TYR A 44 5.98 3.81 28.14
N ALA A 45 6.88 3.94 27.17
CA ALA A 45 7.14 5.19 26.47
C ALA A 45 7.48 4.89 25.00
N VAL A 46 6.85 5.60 24.09
CA VAL A 46 7.02 5.47 22.64
C VAL A 46 7.58 6.78 22.12
N ASP A 47 8.56 6.73 21.22
CA ASP A 47 9.28 7.92 20.74
C ASP A 47 8.41 8.88 19.92
N GLY A 48 7.27 8.40 19.41
CA GLY A 48 6.27 9.24 18.76
C GLY A 48 6.73 9.84 17.43
N CYS A 49 7.61 9.15 16.68
CA CYS A 49 7.88 9.52 15.28
C CYS A 49 6.56 9.67 14.53
N ARG A 50 6.44 10.66 13.63
CA ARG A 50 5.24 10.83 12.80
C ARG A 50 5.37 10.20 11.42
N GLU A 51 6.60 10.12 10.93
CA GLU A 51 6.94 9.54 9.65
C GLU A 51 8.26 8.78 9.77
N PHE A 52 8.39 7.68 9.01
CA PHE A 52 9.63 6.94 8.91
C PHE A 52 10.58 7.66 7.94
N MET A 53 11.73 8.06 8.46
CA MET A 53 12.87 8.51 7.66
C MET A 53 13.97 7.48 7.72
N ALA A 54 14.38 6.96 6.55
CA ALA A 54 15.50 6.04 6.43
C ALA A 54 16.84 6.72 6.80
N SER A 55 17.69 6.04 7.57
CA SER A 55 19.04 6.54 7.91
C SER A 55 20.07 6.39 6.80
N GLY A 56 19.78 5.68 5.72
CA GLY A 56 20.74 5.41 4.64
C GLY A 56 20.07 5.10 3.31
N GLU A 57 20.92 4.79 2.32
CA GLU A 57 20.51 4.59 0.93
C GLU A 57 19.69 3.30 0.73
N GLU A 58 18.75 3.34 -0.21
CA GLU A 58 17.93 2.20 -0.58
C GLU A 58 18.77 0.94 -0.87
N GLY A 59 18.30 -0.22 -0.39
CA GLY A 59 19.03 -1.48 -0.52
C GLY A 59 20.08 -1.74 0.57
N THR A 60 20.40 -0.76 1.41
CA THR A 60 21.28 -0.96 2.58
C THR A 60 20.48 -1.37 3.83
N SER A 61 21.17 -1.92 4.84
CA SER A 61 20.57 -2.16 6.15
C SER A 61 20.11 -0.87 6.84
N LEU A 62 20.80 0.25 6.58
CA LEU A 62 20.46 1.56 7.13
C LEU A 62 19.15 2.12 6.57
N ALA A 63 18.76 1.75 5.34
CA ALA A 63 17.44 2.10 4.80
C ALA A 63 16.26 1.47 5.55
N LEU A 64 16.52 0.44 6.35
CA LEU A 64 15.50 -0.23 7.16
C LEU A 64 15.38 0.35 8.57
N THR A 65 16.26 1.29 8.93
CA THR A 65 16.35 1.89 10.27
C THR A 65 15.91 3.35 10.22
N CYS A 66 15.14 3.75 11.23
CA CYS A 66 14.64 5.11 11.36
C CYS A 66 15.74 6.04 11.87
N ALA A 67 15.96 7.16 11.18
CA ALA A 67 16.93 8.18 11.57
C ALA A 67 16.57 8.91 12.87
N ALA A 68 15.28 9.00 13.21
CA ALA A 68 14.82 9.67 14.42
C ALA A 68 14.94 8.79 15.67
N CYS A 69 14.37 7.57 15.64
CA CYS A 69 14.28 6.71 16.82
C CYS A 69 15.24 5.51 16.83
N GLY A 70 15.99 5.29 15.74
CA GLY A 70 16.87 4.12 15.58
C GLY A 70 16.12 2.78 15.47
N CYS A 71 14.79 2.79 15.38
CA CYS A 71 14.01 1.56 15.27
C CYS A 71 13.94 1.07 13.84
N HIS A 72 13.83 -0.24 13.66
CA HIS A 72 13.54 -0.84 12.36
C HIS A 72 12.14 -0.41 11.87
N ARG A 73 11.96 -0.23 10.55
CA ARG A 73 10.67 0.15 9.92
C ARG A 73 9.48 -0.73 10.30
N ASN A 74 9.73 -1.97 10.73
CA ASN A 74 8.67 -2.89 11.20
C ASN A 74 8.04 -2.45 12.53
N PHE A 75 8.72 -1.63 13.32
CA PHE A 75 8.12 -1.01 14.51
C PHE A 75 7.29 0.21 14.16
N HIS A 76 7.33 0.70 12.92
CA HIS A 76 6.49 1.79 12.46
C HIS A 76 5.20 1.22 11.86
N ARG A 77 4.09 1.94 12.06
CA ARG A 77 2.80 1.56 11.48
C ARG A 77 2.91 1.52 9.96
N ARG A 78 2.58 0.37 9.36
CA ARG A 78 2.49 0.21 7.91
C ARG A 78 1.17 0.80 7.42
N GLU A 79 1.26 1.76 6.51
CA GLU A 79 0.14 2.37 5.81
C GLU A 79 0.20 1.98 4.34
N VAL A 80 -0.91 1.46 3.80
CA VAL A 80 -1.01 1.08 2.39
C VAL A 80 -1.98 2.04 1.73
N GLU A 81 -1.47 2.86 0.82
CA GLU A 81 -2.27 3.79 0.04
C GLU A 81 -2.61 3.15 -1.30
N THR A 82 -3.90 3.08 -1.60
CA THR A 82 -4.43 2.57 -2.86
C THR A 82 -4.92 3.75 -3.69
N GLU A 83 -4.17 4.15 -4.70
CA GLU A 83 -4.60 5.19 -5.64
C GLU A 83 -5.25 4.53 -6.86
N LEU A 84 -6.44 5.00 -7.23
CA LEU A 84 -7.13 4.61 -8.45
C LEU A 84 -6.85 5.68 -9.51
N VAL A 85 -5.97 5.39 -10.46
CA VAL A 85 -5.68 6.30 -11.57
C VAL A 85 -6.58 5.91 -12.74
N CYS A 86 -7.57 6.74 -13.06
CA CYS A 86 -8.38 6.61 -14.26
C CYS A 86 -7.85 7.53 -15.36
N ASP A 87 -7.22 6.95 -16.38
CA ASP A 87 -6.78 7.71 -17.56
C ASP A 87 -7.97 7.85 -18.53
N CYS A 88 -8.74 8.94 -18.38
CA CYS A 88 -9.82 9.28 -19.30
C CYS A 88 -9.37 10.28 -20.36
N SER A 89 -8.39 9.89 -21.17
CA SER A 89 -8.09 10.55 -22.43
C SER A 89 -9.23 10.28 -23.43
N SER A 90 -10.33 11.02 -23.32
CA SER A 90 -11.40 11.02 -24.33
C SER A 90 -10.81 11.53 -25.66
N PRO A 91 -10.84 10.78 -26.76
CA PRO A 91 -10.52 11.37 -28.06
C PRO A 91 -11.65 12.32 -28.42
N THR A 92 -11.35 13.62 -28.50
CA THR A 92 -12.21 14.60 -29.16
C THR A 92 -12.42 14.14 -30.59
N SER A 93 -13.61 13.64 -30.91
CA SER A 93 -13.96 13.29 -32.29
C SER A 93 -14.05 14.57 -33.10
N ASN A 94 -13.00 14.88 -33.86
CA ASN A 94 -13.04 15.83 -34.95
C ASN A 94 -13.96 15.26 -36.04
N GLY A 95 -15.19 15.77 -36.13
CA GLY A 95 -16.10 15.52 -37.24
C GLY A 95 -16.14 16.74 -38.16
N ASN A 96 -15.25 16.80 -39.14
CA ASN A 96 -15.37 17.69 -40.29
C ASN A 96 -16.14 16.91 -41.38
N GLY A 97 -17.27 17.44 -41.86
CA GLY A 97 -18.08 16.82 -42.91
C GLY A 97 -18.85 17.88 -43.69
N THR A 98 -18.54 17.94 -44.98
CA THR A 98 -18.94 18.87 -46.05
C THR A 98 -20.41 19.24 -46.15
#